data_AF-A0A349SB06-F1
#
_entry.id   AF-A0A349SB06-F1
#
_cell.length_a   1.000
_cell.length_b   1.000
_cell.length_c   1.000
_cell.angle_alpha   90.00
_cell.angle_beta   90.00
_cell.angle_gamma   90.00
#
_symmetry.space_group_name_H-M   'P 1'
#
loop_
_entity.id
_entity.type
_entity.pdbx_description
1 polymer ?
#
loop_
_entity_poly.entity_id
_entity_poly.type
_entity_poly.pdbx_seq_one_letter_code
_entity_poly.pdbx_strand_id
1 'polypeptide(L)'
;MLQHTTSLTRLNAIALLTLSLTACASWVQLTPEGAEVDLVGDASRVTSCTRVGRANVQTLGKIIVVERGGQRLQDELLTLARNEAADLGGDTVVPESLMANGAQVFGVFQCSR
;
A
#
# COMPACT_ATOMS: atom_id res chain seq x y z
N MET A 1 34.70 54.88 2.75
CA MET A 1 33.26 54.65 2.99
C MET A 1 32.85 53.35 2.32
N LEU A 2 32.38 52.41 3.15
CA LEU A 2 31.61 51.18 2.89
C LEU A 2 31.55 50.59 1.47
N GLN A 3 32.16 49.41 1.30
CA GLN A 3 31.68 48.36 0.39
C GLN A 3 31.42 47.07 1.17
N HIS A 4 30.53 47.17 2.17
CA HIS A 4 29.91 46.04 2.86
C HIS A 4 28.66 45.58 2.07
N THR A 5 28.82 44.97 0.89
CA THR A 5 27.65 44.39 0.18
C THR A 5 27.98 43.13 -0.65
N THR A 6 29.11 42.47 -0.43
CA THR A 6 29.42 41.17 -1.08
C THR A 6 28.85 39.95 -0.33
N SER A 7 27.94 40.15 0.63
CA SER A 7 27.38 39.08 1.48
C SER A 7 25.91 38.75 1.23
N LEU A 8 25.20 39.49 0.36
CA LEU A 8 23.76 39.24 0.11
C LEU A 8 23.49 38.24 -1.02
N THR A 9 24.47 37.92 -1.87
CA THR A 9 24.28 36.98 -2.99
C THR A 9 24.51 35.53 -2.64
N ARG A 10 24.95 35.20 -1.41
CA ARG A 10 25.23 33.80 -1.00
C ARG A 10 24.20 33.15 -0.08
N LEU A 11 23.17 33.87 0.37
CA LEU A 11 22.16 33.29 1.27
C LEU A 11 20.86 32.81 0.60
N ASN A 12 20.63 33.13 -0.69
CA ASN A 12 19.39 32.72 -1.39
C ASN A 12 19.49 31.42 -2.20
N ALA A 13 20.59 30.66 -2.09
CA ALA A 13 20.75 29.39 -2.80
C ALA A 13 20.37 28.15 -1.96
N ILE A 14 20.11 28.30 -0.66
CA ILE A 14 19.93 27.14 0.25
C ILE A 14 18.45 26.82 0.52
N ALA A 15 17.53 27.75 0.27
CA ALA A 15 16.12 27.59 0.64
C ALA A 15 15.25 26.79 -0.35
N LEU A 16 15.79 26.32 -1.48
CA LEU A 16 15.02 25.58 -2.50
C LEU A 16 15.26 24.06 -2.51
N LEU A 17 16.05 23.50 -1.58
CA LEU A 17 16.49 22.09 -1.64
C LEU A 17 15.90 21.18 -0.55
N THR A 18 14.77 21.53 0.08
CA THR A 18 14.23 20.72 1.21
C THR A 18 12.85 20.10 0.98
N LEU A 19 12.31 20.09 -0.24
CA LEU A 19 11.00 19.48 -0.53
C LEU A 19 11.08 18.26 -1.46
N SER A 20 12.01 17.34 -1.20
CA SER A 20 12.08 16.06 -1.91
C SER A 20 12.15 14.89 -0.95
N LEU A 21 11.11 14.71 -0.12
CA LEU A 21 10.92 13.53 0.73
C LEU A 21 9.56 12.82 0.51
N THR A 22 9.04 12.80 -0.71
CA THR A 22 7.78 12.07 -1.00
C THR A 22 7.99 11.00 -2.08
N ALA A 23 8.65 9.90 -1.73
CA ALA A 23 8.73 8.75 -2.64
C ALA A 23 8.71 7.38 -1.93
N CYS A 24 7.89 7.22 -0.89
CA CYS A 24 7.34 5.89 -0.56
C CYS A 24 5.98 5.72 -1.25
N ALA A 25 5.92 5.94 -2.57
CA ALA A 25 4.68 5.82 -3.33
C ALA A 25 4.40 4.35 -3.68
N SER A 26 3.82 3.59 -2.75
CA SER A 26 2.93 2.49 -3.18
C SER A 26 1.89 3.10 -4.11
N TRP A 27 1.66 2.51 -5.30
CA TRP A 27 0.71 3.08 -6.25
C TRP A 27 -0.72 3.08 -5.68
N VAL A 28 -1.00 2.15 -4.76
CA VAL A 28 -2.27 2.05 -4.03
C VAL A 28 -2.09 2.55 -2.60
N GLN A 29 -2.95 3.45 -2.17
CA GLN A 29 -2.97 3.95 -0.79
C GLN A 29 -3.88 3.06 0.07
N LEU A 30 -3.40 2.74 1.27
CA LEU A 30 -4.22 2.09 2.29
C LEU A 30 -5.24 3.09 2.80
N THR A 31 -6.51 2.69 2.80
CA THR A 31 -7.61 3.48 3.37
C THR A 31 -7.60 3.37 4.90
N PRO A 32 -8.16 4.35 5.64
CA PRO A 32 -8.34 4.23 7.08
C PRO A 32 -9.08 2.96 7.48
N GLU A 33 -10.13 2.60 6.74
CA GLU A 33 -10.96 1.42 7.01
C GLU A 33 -10.18 0.13 6.68
N GLY A 34 -9.45 0.11 5.57
CA GLY A 34 -8.55 -0.99 5.24
C GLY A 34 -7.42 -1.16 6.28
N ALA A 35 -7.01 -0.09 6.96
CA ALA A 35 -6.01 -0.17 8.03
C ALA A 35 -6.49 -0.95 9.27
N GLU A 36 -7.81 -1.11 9.44
CA GLU A 36 -8.43 -1.90 10.50
C GLU A 36 -8.60 -3.38 10.15
N VAL A 37 -8.31 -3.78 8.90
CA VAL A 37 -8.41 -5.15 8.41
C VAL A 37 -7.14 -5.93 8.72
N ASP A 38 -7.25 -7.08 9.38
CA ASP A 38 -6.12 -7.96 9.69
C ASP A 38 -5.68 -8.81 8.49
N LEU A 39 -4.36 -8.98 8.35
CA LEU A 39 -3.76 -9.91 7.40
C LEU A 39 -3.44 -11.23 8.11
N VAL A 40 -4.06 -12.32 7.67
CA VAL A 40 -3.87 -13.64 8.25
C VAL A 40 -3.34 -14.61 7.20
N GLY A 41 -2.15 -15.15 7.41
CA GLY A 41 -1.51 -16.09 6.47
C GLY A 41 -2.01 -17.52 6.53
N ASP A 42 -2.78 -17.89 7.56
CA ASP A 42 -3.25 -19.27 7.79
C ASP A 42 -4.77 -19.29 7.99
N ALA A 43 -5.46 -20.06 7.14
CA ALA A 43 -6.90 -20.26 7.20
C ALA A 43 -7.39 -20.87 8.53
N SER A 44 -6.53 -21.58 9.28
CA SER A 44 -6.89 -22.13 10.60
C SER A 44 -7.34 -21.05 11.59
N ARG A 45 -6.83 -19.82 11.43
CA ARG A 45 -7.13 -18.67 12.31
C ARG A 45 -8.48 -18.02 12.04
N VAL A 46 -9.18 -18.38 10.97
CA VAL A 46 -10.50 -17.83 10.62
C VAL A 46 -11.61 -18.88 10.71
N THR A 47 -11.36 -20.02 11.34
CA THR A 47 -12.30 -21.14 11.48
C THR A 47 -13.58 -20.77 12.24
N SER A 48 -13.52 -19.80 13.15
CA SER A 48 -14.67 -19.26 13.88
C SER A 48 -15.28 -18.00 13.26
N CYS A 49 -14.70 -17.49 12.17
CA CYS A 49 -15.14 -16.25 11.54
C CYS A 49 -16.22 -16.50 10.49
N THR A 50 -17.03 -15.47 10.23
CA THR A 50 -18.01 -15.53 9.14
C THR A 50 -17.36 -15.07 7.85
N ARG A 51 -17.44 -15.87 6.79
CA ARG A 51 -16.99 -15.45 5.46
C ARG A 51 -18.00 -14.45 4.88
N VAL A 52 -17.53 -13.25 4.53
CA VAL A 52 -18.40 -12.17 4.01
C VAL A 52 -18.15 -11.86 2.54
N GLY A 53 -17.00 -12.27 1.99
CA GLY A 53 -16.71 -11.97 0.60
C GLY A 53 -15.41 -12.55 0.07
N ARG A 54 -15.03 -12.14 -1.14
CA ARG A 54 -13.76 -12.49 -1.78
C ARG A 54 -13.23 -11.26 -2.49
N ALA A 55 -12.00 -10.87 -2.17
CA ALA A 55 -11.29 -9.81 -2.86
C ALA A 55 -10.42 -10.43 -3.98
N ASN A 56 -10.72 -10.10 -5.23
CA ASN A 56 -9.92 -10.50 -6.40
C ASN A 56 -9.16 -9.26 -6.88
N VAL A 57 -7.94 -9.10 -6.38
CA VAL A 57 -7.18 -7.86 -6.54
C VAL A 57 -6.12 -8.02 -7.61
N GLN A 58 -5.93 -6.95 -8.38
CA GLN A 58 -4.90 -6.85 -9.39
C GLN A 58 -4.22 -5.50 -9.29
N THR A 59 -2.90 -5.52 -9.19
CA THR A 59 -2.08 -4.31 -9.35
C THR A 59 -1.67 -4.16 -10.81
N LEU A 60 -1.21 -2.97 -11.19
CA LEU A 60 -0.57 -2.72 -12.48
C LEU A 60 0.75 -3.50 -12.54
N GLY A 61 0.65 -4.77 -12.91
CA GLY A 61 1.74 -5.74 -12.90
C GLY A 61 2.78 -5.54 -14.00
N LYS A 62 2.61 -4.54 -14.88
CA LYS A 62 3.58 -4.23 -15.92
C LYS A 62 3.37 -2.80 -16.44
N ILE A 63 4.25 -1.88 -16.07
CA ILE A 63 4.54 -0.75 -16.96
C ILE A 63 5.54 -1.32 -17.97
N ILE A 64 5.26 -1.21 -19.28
CA ILE A 64 5.94 -1.93 -20.38
C ILE A 64 7.49 -1.84 -20.35
N VAL A 65 8.07 -0.94 -19.55
CA VAL A 65 9.51 -0.64 -19.46
C VAL A 65 10.12 -0.97 -18.08
N VAL A 66 9.35 -1.31 -17.04
CA VAL A 66 9.86 -1.51 -15.67
C VAL A 66 9.26 -2.76 -15.03
N GLU A 67 10.11 -3.76 -14.79
CA GLU A 67 9.78 -4.90 -13.91
C GLU A 67 9.78 -4.41 -12.46
N ARG A 68 8.62 -4.48 -11.82
CA ARG A 68 8.45 -4.11 -10.43
C ARG A 68 8.72 -5.34 -9.58
N GLY A 69 9.69 -5.28 -8.68
CA GLY A 69 10.09 -6.43 -7.86
C GLY A 69 8.91 -7.08 -7.13
N GLY A 70 8.93 -8.42 -7.02
CA GLY A 70 7.81 -9.22 -6.51
C GLY A 70 7.28 -8.79 -5.14
N GLN A 71 8.16 -8.36 -4.23
CA GLN A 71 7.75 -7.84 -2.92
C GLN A 71 6.85 -6.60 -3.04
N ARG A 72 7.17 -5.66 -3.94
CA ARG A 72 6.38 -4.45 -4.12
C ARG A 72 5.01 -4.73 -4.72
N LEU A 73 4.92 -5.72 -5.61
CA LEU A 73 3.63 -6.19 -6.13
C LEU A 73 2.80 -6.83 -5.02
N GLN A 74 3.43 -7.64 -4.16
CA GLN A 74 2.76 -8.27 -3.05
C GLN A 74 2.22 -7.24 -2.04
N ASP A 75 3.01 -6.23 -1.67
CA ASP A 75 2.59 -5.19 -0.72
C ASP A 75 1.37 -4.39 -1.23
N GLU A 76 1.32 -4.15 -2.54
CA GLU A 76 0.16 -3.50 -3.18
C GLU A 76 -1.06 -4.38 -3.22
N LEU A 77 -0.91 -5.66 -3.54
CA LEU A 77 -2.02 -6.61 -3.51
C LEU A 77 -2.58 -6.74 -2.10
N LEU A 78 -1.73 -6.77 -1.07
CA LEU A 78 -2.17 -6.76 0.32
C LEU A 78 -2.93 -5.47 0.67
N THR A 79 -2.45 -4.32 0.21
CA THR A 79 -3.13 -3.03 0.41
C THR A 79 -4.50 -3.02 -0.25
N LEU A 80 -4.59 -3.45 -1.51
CA LEU A 80 -5.86 -3.58 -2.24
C LEU A 80 -6.82 -4.55 -1.55
N ALA A 81 -6.32 -5.70 -1.11
CA ALA A 81 -7.14 -6.73 -0.48
C ALA A 81 -7.78 -6.23 0.82
N ARG A 82 -7.03 -5.45 1.62
CA ARG A 82 -7.54 -4.85 2.85
C ARG A 82 -8.58 -3.77 2.59
N ASN A 83 -8.35 -2.90 1.59
CA ASN A 83 -9.33 -1.89 1.21
C ASN A 83 -10.64 -2.54 0.73
N GLU A 84 -10.55 -3.52 -0.18
CA GLU A 84 -11.72 -4.25 -0.68
C GLU A 84 -12.43 -5.03 0.44
N ALA A 85 -11.69 -5.60 1.38
CA ALA A 85 -12.27 -6.28 2.53
C ALA A 85 -13.09 -5.36 3.42
N ALA A 86 -12.60 -4.14 3.67
CA ALA A 86 -13.34 -3.13 4.41
C ALA A 86 -14.64 -2.75 3.69
N ASP A 87 -14.59 -2.54 2.36
CA ASP A 87 -15.77 -2.26 1.53
C ASP A 87 -16.80 -3.40 1.55
N LEU A 88 -16.33 -4.64 1.69
CA LEU A 88 -17.16 -5.85 1.82
C LEU A 88 -17.66 -6.10 3.27
N GLY A 89 -17.31 -5.24 4.22
CA GLY A 89 -17.71 -5.38 5.63
C GLY A 89 -17.00 -6.51 6.37
N GLY A 90 -15.77 -6.86 5.95
CA GLY A 90 -14.89 -7.78 6.66
C GLY A 90 -13.80 -7.07 7.43
N ASP A 91 -13.29 -7.74 8.47
CA ASP A 91 -12.19 -7.28 9.32
C ASP A 91 -10.91 -8.12 9.14
N THR A 92 -10.94 -9.16 8.32
CA THR A 92 -9.81 -10.09 8.14
C THR A 92 -9.72 -10.56 6.69
N VAL A 93 -8.50 -10.62 6.13
CA VAL A 93 -8.23 -11.26 4.85
C VAL A 93 -7.25 -12.42 4.96
N VAL A 94 -7.50 -13.46 4.17
CA VAL A 94 -6.66 -14.67 4.07
C VAL A 94 -6.32 -14.92 2.60
N PRO A 95 -5.04 -15.10 2.22
CA PRO A 95 -4.69 -15.44 0.85
C PRO A 95 -5.25 -16.82 0.47
N GLU A 96 -6.00 -16.88 -0.63
CA GLU A 96 -6.58 -18.12 -1.18
C GLU A 96 -5.87 -18.57 -2.47
N SER A 97 -5.01 -17.73 -3.03
CA SER A 97 -4.16 -18.07 -4.18
C SER A 97 -2.72 -17.61 -3.98
N LEU A 98 -1.82 -18.21 -4.75
CA LEU A 98 -0.50 -17.63 -5.00
C LEU A 98 -0.64 -16.35 -5.82
N MET A 99 0.31 -15.42 -5.68
CA MET A 99 0.41 -14.27 -6.55
C MET A 99 0.87 -14.72 -7.95
N ALA A 100 0.12 -14.32 -8.98
CA ALA A 100 0.49 -14.58 -10.37
C ALA A 100 0.11 -13.37 -11.24
N ASN A 101 1.02 -12.93 -12.10
CA ASN A 101 0.80 -11.81 -13.04
C ASN A 101 0.26 -10.53 -12.36
N GLY A 102 0.74 -10.23 -11.14
CA GLY A 102 0.28 -9.07 -10.37
C GLY A 102 -1.17 -9.16 -9.91
N ALA A 103 -1.72 -10.38 -9.78
CA ALA A 103 -3.03 -10.63 -9.22
C ALA A 103 -2.97 -11.70 -8.12
N GLN A 104 -3.90 -11.61 -7.16
CA GLN A 104 -4.05 -12.59 -6.09
C GLN A 104 -5.48 -12.57 -5.53
N VAL A 105 -5.96 -13.73 -5.11
CA VAL A 105 -7.29 -13.90 -4.49
C VAL A 105 -7.15 -13.97 -2.98
N PHE A 106 -8.01 -13.24 -2.28
CA PHE A 106 -8.13 -13.28 -0.84
C PHE A 106 -9.58 -13.61 -0.43
N GLY A 107 -9.73 -14.48 0.56
CA GLY A 107 -10.98 -14.64 1.30
C GLY A 107 -11.15 -13.49 2.29
N VAL A 108 -12.38 -12.99 2.41
CA VAL A 108 -12.74 -11.90 3.31
C VAL A 108 -13.65 -12.43 4.40
N PHE A 109 -13.28 -12.17 5.65
CA PHE A 109 -13.95 -12.67 6.84
C PHE A 109 -14.28 -11.54 7.80
N GLN A 110 -15.38 -11.71 8.53
CA GLN A 110 -15.77 -10.93 9.69
C GLN A 110 -15.58 -11.82 10.92
N CYS A 111 -14.54 -11.54 11.68
CA CYS A 111 -14.11 -12.33 12.83
C CYS A 111 -14.71 -11.83 14.15
N SER A 112 -15.21 -10.59 14.19
CA SER A 112 -15.81 -10.01 15.40
C SER A 112 -14.81 -10.07 16.56
N ARG A 113 -13.83 -9.16 16.53
CA ARG A 113 -12.68 -9.09 17.44
C ARG A 113 -12.98 -9.45 18.89
#